data_AF-A0AAN8RZ37-F1
#
_entry.id   AF-A0AAN8RZ37-F1
#
_cell.length_a   1.000
_cell.length_b   1.000
_cell.length_c   1.000
_cell.angle_alpha   90.00
_cell.angle_beta   90.00
_cell.angle_gamma   90.00
#
_symmetry.space_group_name_H-M   'P 1'
#
loop_
_entity.id
_entity.type
_entity.pdbx_description
1 polymer ?
#
loop_
_entity_poly.entity_id
_entity_poly.type
_entity_poly.pdbx_seq_one_letter_code
_entity_poly.pdbx_strand_id
1 'polypeptide(L)'
;MSLEEEKFLDRISPLFGQTYKTEKNGLTYVVGICVDAPKSQINASVVKIKGDTTLVVGRRNESQILGGDTWVLLRYGCEGCANNKESKCLGNHSASIYIVCDSIDHEETAFKLTEENDCHYEFVLPTTIVCEHEKEVSGSTVFLILLLVALFMYFVVGVIYRRFALNAQGCHQLPHFNFWQRIGTLCSDGCHYICRCDTEPEDSWNNITSNFDTSDRDDALLKP
;
A
#
# COMPACT_ATOMS: atom_id res chain seq x y z
N MET A 1 -0.45 4.37 -18.94
CA MET A 1 -0.86 3.78 -17.66
C MET A 1 -0.19 4.60 -16.57
N SER A 2 -0.98 5.21 -15.68
CA SER A 2 -0.45 6.01 -14.55
C SER A 2 -0.05 5.09 -13.39
N LEU A 3 0.84 5.56 -12.51
CA LEU A 3 1.25 4.82 -11.30
C LEU A 3 0.05 4.43 -10.40
N GLU A 4 -1.01 5.23 -10.41
CA GLU A 4 -2.23 4.94 -9.65
C GLU A 4 -3.04 3.80 -10.27
N GLU A 5 -3.15 3.76 -11.60
CA GLU A 5 -3.82 2.67 -12.32
C GLU A 5 -3.14 1.31 -12.07
N GLU A 6 -1.80 1.29 -12.02
CA GLU A 6 -1.02 0.08 -11.72
C GLU A 6 -1.30 -0.43 -10.31
N LYS A 7 -1.39 0.45 -9.31
CA LYS A 7 -1.76 0.09 -7.93
C LYS A 7 -3.15 -0.57 -7.87
N PHE A 8 -4.12 -0.02 -8.60
CA PHE A 8 -5.46 -0.60 -8.63
C PHE A 8 -5.48 -1.96 -9.36
N LEU A 9 -4.70 -2.11 -10.43
CA LEU A 9 -4.56 -3.37 -11.16
C LEU A 9 -3.98 -4.48 -10.28
N ASP A 10 -2.92 -4.19 -9.53
CA ASP A 10 -2.30 -5.15 -8.61
C ASP A 10 -3.29 -5.63 -7.54
N ARG A 11 -4.13 -4.71 -7.05
CA ARG A 11 -5.13 -4.99 -6.02
C ARG A 11 -6.27 -5.90 -6.51
N ILE A 12 -6.63 -5.81 -7.79
CA ILE A 12 -7.63 -6.69 -8.42
C ILE A 12 -7.01 -7.90 -9.12
N SER A 13 -5.68 -8.08 -9.05
CA SER A 13 -4.99 -9.20 -9.68
C SER A 13 -5.53 -10.59 -9.34
N PRO A 14 -6.06 -10.88 -8.13
CA PRO A 14 -6.65 -12.20 -7.85
C PRO A 14 -7.93 -12.49 -8.63
N LEU A 15 -8.58 -11.45 -9.15
CA LEU A 15 -9.80 -11.56 -9.95
C LEU A 15 -9.48 -11.82 -11.43
N PHE A 16 -8.23 -11.70 -11.86
CA PHE A 16 -7.85 -11.91 -13.25
C PHE A 16 -8.06 -13.37 -13.66
N GLY A 17 -8.64 -13.57 -14.85
CA GLY A 17 -8.97 -14.91 -15.33
C GLY A 17 -10.36 -15.39 -14.90
N GLN A 18 -11.04 -14.68 -13.99
CA GLN A 18 -12.38 -15.07 -13.53
C GLN A 18 -13.48 -14.54 -14.47
N THR A 19 -14.53 -15.33 -14.62
CA THR A 19 -15.72 -14.95 -15.41
C THR A 19 -16.97 -15.01 -14.56
N TYR A 20 -17.74 -13.92 -14.58
CA TYR A 20 -19.00 -13.78 -13.88
C TYR A 20 -20.16 -13.78 -14.87
N LYS A 21 -21.28 -14.37 -14.45
CA LYS A 21 -22.49 -14.47 -15.26
C LYS A 21 -23.67 -13.96 -14.45
N THR A 22 -24.55 -13.22 -15.09
CA THR A 22 -25.81 -12.75 -14.50
C THR A 22 -26.90 -12.76 -15.55
N GLU A 23 -28.14 -13.00 -15.13
CA GLU A 23 -29.30 -13.06 -16.02
C GLU A 23 -30.33 -12.02 -15.60
N LYS A 24 -30.81 -11.23 -16.57
CA LYS A 24 -31.84 -10.22 -16.35
C LYS A 24 -32.73 -10.15 -17.58
N ASN A 25 -34.05 -10.17 -17.39
CA ASN A 25 -35.04 -10.09 -18.49
C ASN A 25 -34.83 -11.13 -19.62
N GLY A 26 -34.39 -12.35 -19.28
CA GLY A 26 -34.11 -13.42 -20.25
C GLY A 26 -32.87 -13.18 -21.13
N LEU A 27 -32.02 -12.22 -20.73
CA LEU A 27 -30.74 -11.93 -21.35
C LEU A 27 -29.63 -12.36 -20.40
N THR A 28 -28.65 -13.11 -20.91
CA THR A 28 -27.49 -13.54 -20.13
C THR A 28 -26.34 -12.58 -20.40
N TYR A 29 -25.77 -12.03 -19.33
CA TYR A 29 -24.61 -11.17 -19.37
C TYR A 29 -23.41 -11.95 -18.83
N VAL A 30 -22.30 -11.90 -19.57
CA VAL A 30 -21.05 -12.55 -19.17
C VAL A 30 -19.95 -11.51 -19.15
N VAL A 31 -19.25 -11.43 -18.02
CA VAL A 31 -18.17 -10.47 -17.78
C VAL A 31 -16.93 -11.24 -17.35
N GLY A 32 -15.86 -11.14 -18.13
CA GLY A 32 -14.53 -11.63 -17.81
C GLY A 32 -13.64 -10.50 -17.28
N ILE A 33 -12.99 -10.72 -16.14
CA ILE A 33 -11.98 -9.78 -15.63
C ILE A 33 -10.64 -10.18 -16.22
N CYS A 34 -10.09 -9.34 -17.09
CA CYS A 34 -8.84 -9.59 -17.82
C CYS A 34 -8.81 -10.93 -18.61
N VAL A 35 -9.99 -11.48 -18.95
CA VAL A 35 -10.15 -12.74 -19.70
C VAL A 35 -11.25 -12.63 -20.73
N ASP A 36 -11.09 -13.34 -21.84
CA ASP A 36 -12.06 -13.32 -22.94
C ASP A 36 -13.33 -14.08 -22.52
N ALA A 37 -14.49 -13.52 -22.83
CA ALA A 37 -15.74 -14.17 -22.54
C ALA A 37 -15.93 -15.43 -23.40
N PRO A 38 -16.46 -16.53 -22.84
CA PRO A 38 -16.67 -17.78 -23.56
C PRO A 38 -17.60 -17.58 -24.77
N LYS A 39 -17.25 -18.21 -25.90
CA LYS A 39 -17.97 -18.14 -27.20
C LYS A 39 -17.96 -16.75 -27.88
N SER A 40 -17.03 -15.86 -27.54
CA SER A 40 -16.97 -14.50 -28.09
C SER A 40 -15.84 -14.29 -29.12
N GLN A 41 -15.93 -13.16 -29.83
CA GLN A 41 -14.87 -12.62 -30.69
C GLN A 41 -13.60 -12.29 -29.88
N ILE A 42 -12.46 -12.17 -30.57
CA ILE A 42 -11.16 -11.84 -29.99
C ILE A 42 -11.26 -10.56 -29.13
N ASN A 43 -10.68 -10.59 -27.92
CA ASN A 43 -10.59 -9.47 -26.96
C ASN A 43 -11.93 -8.98 -26.36
N ALA A 44 -13.02 -9.72 -26.49
CA ALA A 44 -14.30 -9.35 -25.89
C ALA A 44 -14.39 -9.86 -24.44
N SER A 45 -14.25 -8.95 -23.48
CA SER A 45 -14.38 -9.26 -22.04
C SER A 45 -15.83 -9.22 -21.56
N VAL A 46 -16.69 -8.40 -22.19
CA VAL A 46 -18.10 -8.27 -21.80
C VAL A 46 -19.02 -8.54 -22.97
N VAL A 47 -19.92 -9.50 -22.80
CA VAL A 47 -20.89 -9.90 -23.81
C VAL A 47 -22.31 -9.99 -23.25
N LYS A 48 -23.25 -9.65 -24.10
CA LYS A 48 -24.69 -9.83 -23.90
C LYS A 48 -25.17 -10.94 -24.84
N ILE A 49 -25.83 -11.93 -24.29
CA ILE A 49 -26.29 -13.12 -25.02
C ILE A 49 -27.82 -13.14 -24.99
N LYS A 50 -28.43 -13.21 -26.17
CA LYS A 50 -29.87 -13.37 -26.38
C LYS A 50 -30.10 -14.59 -27.26
N GLY A 51 -30.40 -15.74 -26.67
CA GLY A 51 -30.47 -17.01 -27.39
C GLY A 51 -29.12 -17.33 -28.05
N ASP A 52 -29.12 -17.48 -29.37
CA ASP A 52 -27.90 -17.72 -30.16
C ASP A 52 -27.16 -16.44 -30.60
N THR A 53 -27.76 -15.26 -30.37
CA THR A 53 -27.13 -13.99 -30.75
C THR A 53 -26.28 -13.44 -29.63
N THR A 54 -25.01 -13.15 -29.93
CA THR A 54 -24.06 -12.53 -29.00
C THR A 54 -23.74 -11.10 -29.46
N LEU A 55 -23.93 -10.15 -28.56
CA LEU A 55 -23.56 -8.75 -28.74
C LEU A 55 -22.34 -8.46 -27.85
N VAL A 56 -21.29 -7.90 -28.44
CA VAL A 56 -20.11 -7.46 -27.70
C VAL A 56 -20.39 -6.08 -27.12
N VAL A 57 -20.25 -5.95 -25.81
CA VAL A 57 -20.52 -4.70 -25.07
C VAL A 57 -19.22 -4.00 -24.69
N GLY A 58 -18.17 -4.77 -24.39
CA GLY A 58 -16.89 -4.24 -23.91
C GLY A 58 -15.71 -5.11 -24.32
N ARG A 59 -14.63 -4.47 -24.78
CA ARG A 59 -13.35 -5.12 -25.11
C ARG A 59 -12.26 -4.77 -24.09
N ARG A 60 -11.30 -5.68 -23.93
CA ARG A 60 -10.13 -5.44 -23.06
C ARG A 60 -9.19 -4.37 -23.58
N ASN A 61 -9.12 -4.18 -24.90
CA ASN A 61 -8.22 -3.19 -25.51
C ASN A 61 -8.57 -1.75 -25.15
N GLU A 62 -9.83 -1.50 -24.79
CA GLU A 62 -10.35 -0.19 -24.40
C GLU A 62 -10.75 -0.22 -22.92
N SER A 63 -9.81 -0.56 -22.04
CA SER A 63 -10.04 -0.62 -20.60
C SER A 63 -9.57 0.65 -19.89
N GLN A 64 -10.32 1.08 -18.87
CA GLN A 64 -9.92 2.10 -17.92
C GLN A 64 -10.17 1.59 -16.51
N ILE A 65 -9.27 1.92 -15.58
CA ILE A 65 -9.42 1.56 -14.18
C ILE A 65 -9.36 2.82 -13.32
N LEU A 66 -10.30 2.93 -12.41
CA LEU A 66 -10.40 3.99 -11.42
C LEU A 66 -10.67 3.34 -10.07
N GLY A 67 -10.29 3.95 -8.97
CA GLY A 67 -10.56 3.35 -7.67
C GLY A 67 -10.38 4.32 -6.52
N GLY A 68 -10.87 3.87 -5.37
CA GLY A 68 -10.67 4.51 -4.07
C GLY A 68 -10.30 3.45 -3.02
N ASP A 69 -10.50 3.80 -1.76
CA ASP A 69 -10.10 2.95 -0.64
C ASP A 69 -11.01 1.72 -0.49
N THR A 70 -12.30 1.80 -0.86
CA THR A 70 -13.28 0.72 -0.67
C THR A 70 -13.89 0.18 -1.96
N TRP A 71 -13.50 0.72 -3.12
CA TRP A 71 -14.06 0.34 -4.41
C TRP A 71 -13.05 0.52 -5.54
N VAL A 72 -13.22 -0.27 -6.61
CA VAL A 72 -12.49 -0.15 -7.87
C VAL A 72 -13.50 -0.23 -9.01
N LEU A 73 -13.47 0.74 -9.91
CA LEU A 73 -14.24 0.78 -11.15
C LEU A 73 -13.37 0.31 -12.30
N LEU A 74 -13.77 -0.79 -12.92
CA LEU A 74 -13.19 -1.28 -14.17
C LEU A 74 -14.16 -1.00 -15.31
N ARG A 75 -13.76 -0.16 -16.26
CA ARG A 75 -14.56 0.20 -17.42
C ARG A 75 -14.00 -0.46 -18.68
N TYR A 76 -14.85 -1.09 -19.46
CA TYR A 76 -14.54 -1.58 -20.80
C TYR A 76 -15.36 -0.81 -21.84
N GLY A 77 -14.67 -0.19 -22.79
CA GLY A 77 -15.24 0.44 -23.97
C GLY A 77 -15.35 -0.52 -25.15
N CYS A 78 -16.19 -0.17 -26.10
CA CYS A 78 -16.31 -0.86 -27.37
C CYS A 78 -16.83 0.10 -28.44
N GLU A 79 -15.92 0.73 -29.17
CA GLU A 79 -16.29 1.57 -30.29
C GLU A 79 -16.60 0.71 -31.55
N GLY A 80 -17.79 0.88 -32.11
CA GLY A 80 -18.20 0.21 -33.36
C GLY A 80 -18.48 -1.29 -33.23
N CYS A 81 -18.82 -1.78 -32.03
CA CYS A 81 -19.02 -3.20 -31.77
C CYS A 81 -20.43 -3.71 -32.09
N ALA A 82 -21.41 -2.81 -32.21
CA ALA A 82 -22.73 -3.17 -32.71
C ALA A 82 -22.85 -2.84 -34.20
N ASN A 83 -23.12 -3.88 -34.99
CA ASN A 83 -23.33 -3.76 -36.44
C ASN A 83 -24.70 -3.16 -36.81
N ASN A 84 -25.59 -2.96 -35.82
CA ASN A 84 -26.91 -2.39 -36.04
C ASN A 84 -26.82 -0.87 -36.10
N LYS A 85 -26.82 -0.34 -37.33
CA LYS A 85 -26.89 1.10 -37.64
C LYS A 85 -28.20 1.77 -37.20
N GLU A 86 -29.20 1.01 -36.78
CA GLU A 86 -30.43 1.50 -36.14
C GLU A 86 -30.33 1.61 -34.61
N SER A 87 -29.21 1.22 -34.01
CA SER A 87 -29.05 1.35 -32.56
C SER A 87 -28.90 2.83 -32.19
N LYS A 88 -29.63 3.25 -31.15
CA LYS A 88 -29.56 4.57 -30.50
C LYS A 88 -28.13 4.95 -30.06
N CYS A 89 -27.23 3.98 -30.01
CA CYS A 89 -25.87 4.08 -29.53
C CYS A 89 -24.81 4.23 -30.63
N LEU A 90 -25.20 4.26 -31.91
CA LEU A 90 -24.27 4.42 -33.04
C LEU A 90 -23.12 3.40 -33.03
N GLY A 91 -23.32 2.22 -32.43
CA GLY A 91 -22.29 1.19 -32.29
C GLY A 91 -21.35 1.33 -31.09
N ASN A 92 -21.42 2.42 -30.32
CA ASN A 92 -20.59 2.63 -29.13
C ASN A 92 -21.28 2.07 -27.87
N HIS A 93 -20.63 1.14 -27.22
CA HIS A 93 -21.08 0.57 -25.95
C HIS A 93 -19.98 0.69 -24.89
N SER A 94 -20.40 0.78 -23.63
CA SER A 94 -19.47 0.71 -22.51
C SER A 94 -20.06 -0.10 -21.35
N ALA A 95 -19.20 -0.85 -20.67
CA ALA A 95 -19.54 -1.60 -19.48
C ALA A 95 -18.68 -1.10 -18.31
N SER A 96 -19.33 -0.73 -17.21
CA SER A 96 -18.70 -0.34 -15.96
C SER A 96 -18.92 -1.45 -14.93
N ILE A 97 -17.83 -1.95 -14.35
CA ILE A 97 -17.85 -2.96 -13.30
C ILE A 97 -17.36 -2.31 -12.01
N TYR A 98 -18.25 -2.15 -11.04
CA TYR A 98 -17.94 -1.68 -9.71
C TYR A 98 -17.58 -2.86 -8.82
N ILE A 99 -16.31 -2.98 -8.48
CA ILE A 99 -15.78 -3.94 -7.53
C ILE A 99 -15.80 -3.27 -6.17
N VAL A 100 -16.70 -3.68 -5.28
CA VAL A 100 -16.94 -3.01 -3.99
C VAL A 100 -16.50 -3.92 -2.86
N CYS A 101 -15.93 -3.35 -1.81
CA CYS A 101 -15.66 -4.07 -0.57
C CYS A 101 -16.98 -4.54 0.07
N ASP A 102 -17.11 -5.86 0.23
CA ASP A 102 -18.16 -6.46 1.05
C ASP A 102 -17.50 -7.44 2.01
N SER A 103 -17.57 -7.14 3.31
CA SER A 103 -16.95 -7.94 4.38
C SER A 103 -17.79 -9.16 4.75
N ILE A 104 -19.02 -9.26 4.25
CA ILE A 104 -19.94 -10.34 4.55
C ILE A 104 -20.20 -11.11 3.27
N ASP A 105 -19.69 -12.34 3.22
CA ASP A 105 -19.80 -13.25 2.07
C ASP A 105 -21.23 -13.82 2.02
N HIS A 106 -22.20 -12.97 1.72
CA HIS A 106 -23.58 -13.39 1.50
C HIS A 106 -23.70 -13.90 0.06
N GLU A 107 -24.13 -15.17 -0.13
CA GLU A 107 -24.44 -15.71 -1.47
C GLU A 107 -25.43 -14.83 -2.25
N GLU A 108 -26.28 -14.06 -1.55
CA GLU A 108 -27.21 -13.11 -2.16
C GLU A 108 -26.54 -11.84 -2.73
N THR A 109 -25.27 -11.56 -2.42
CA THR A 109 -24.51 -10.45 -3.02
C THR A 109 -23.78 -10.87 -4.30
N ALA A 110 -24.12 -12.02 -4.90
CA ALA A 110 -23.62 -12.44 -6.21
C ALA A 110 -23.64 -11.32 -7.28
N PHE A 111 -22.70 -11.39 -8.23
CA PHE A 111 -22.55 -10.46 -9.35
C PHE A 111 -23.88 -10.06 -10.01
N LYS A 112 -24.20 -8.76 -10.00
CA LYS A 112 -25.50 -8.22 -10.45
C LYS A 112 -25.33 -7.14 -11.51
N LEU A 113 -26.28 -7.11 -12.44
CA LEU A 113 -26.49 -5.99 -13.36
C LEU A 113 -27.45 -4.98 -12.70
N THR A 114 -26.90 -3.87 -12.23
CA THR A 114 -27.64 -2.81 -11.54
C THR A 114 -28.43 -1.98 -12.55
N GLU A 115 -27.73 -1.34 -13.47
CA GLU A 115 -28.31 -0.48 -14.50
C GLU A 115 -28.04 -1.03 -15.90
N GLU A 116 -29.08 -1.00 -16.74
CA GLU A 116 -29.00 -1.30 -18.15
C GLU A 116 -29.54 -0.11 -18.93
N ASN A 117 -28.64 0.71 -19.47
CA ASN A 117 -28.96 1.69 -20.47
C ASN A 117 -28.62 1.12 -21.86
N ASP A 118 -29.25 1.64 -22.92
CA ASP A 118 -29.03 1.14 -24.28
C ASP A 118 -27.53 1.06 -24.66
N CYS A 119 -26.72 1.99 -24.15
CA CYS A 119 -25.30 2.15 -24.50
C CYS A 119 -24.32 1.93 -23.33
N HIS A 120 -24.83 1.80 -22.10
CA HIS A 120 -24.01 1.73 -20.89
C HIS A 120 -24.57 0.71 -19.90
N TYR A 121 -23.71 -0.17 -19.43
CA TYR A 121 -24.10 -1.30 -18.58
C TYR A 121 -23.32 -1.24 -17.28
N GLU A 122 -24.01 -1.27 -16.15
CA GLU A 122 -23.39 -1.20 -14.83
C GLU A 122 -23.54 -2.50 -14.06
N PHE A 123 -22.40 -3.08 -13.71
CA PHE A 123 -22.32 -4.30 -12.93
C PHE A 123 -21.72 -4.00 -11.56
N VAL A 124 -22.21 -4.69 -10.55
CA VAL A 124 -21.65 -4.64 -9.19
C VAL A 124 -21.13 -6.02 -8.83
N LEU A 125 -19.86 -6.06 -8.42
CA LEU A 125 -19.15 -7.23 -7.94
C LEU A 125 -18.66 -6.96 -6.50
N PRO A 126 -19.41 -7.39 -5.48
CA PRO A 126 -18.95 -7.29 -4.11
C PRO A 126 -17.89 -8.37 -3.86
N THR A 127 -16.78 -7.98 -3.23
CA THR A 127 -15.66 -8.87 -2.90
C THR A 127 -14.96 -8.41 -1.64
N THR A 128 -14.33 -9.35 -0.92
CA THR A 128 -13.44 -9.04 0.21
C THR A 128 -12.05 -8.55 -0.24
N ILE A 129 -11.66 -8.78 -1.49
CA ILE A 129 -10.32 -8.49 -2.03
C ILE A 129 -10.03 -6.98 -2.05
N VAL A 130 -11.06 -6.18 -2.31
CA VAL A 130 -10.96 -4.72 -2.38
C VAL A 130 -11.18 -4.09 -1.00
N CYS A 131 -11.38 -4.87 0.06
CA CYS A 131 -11.47 -4.32 1.41
C CYS A 131 -10.09 -3.91 1.92
N GLU A 132 -9.80 -2.61 1.87
CA GLU A 132 -8.71 -2.08 2.69
C GLU A 132 -9.18 -2.19 4.14
N HIS A 133 -8.48 -3.00 4.93
CA HIS A 133 -8.76 -3.05 6.37
C HIS A 133 -8.60 -1.62 6.87
N GLU A 134 -9.65 -1.10 7.52
CA GLU A 134 -9.58 0.20 8.15
C GLU A 134 -8.27 0.25 8.95
N LYS A 135 -7.51 1.33 8.80
CA LYS A 135 -6.25 1.52 9.51
C LYS A 135 -6.57 1.58 10.99
N GLU A 136 -6.73 0.43 11.62
CA GLU A 136 -6.92 0.30 13.04
C GLU A 136 -5.72 0.99 13.67
N VAL A 137 -6.01 1.98 14.52
CA VAL A 137 -4.96 2.68 15.24
C VAL A 137 -4.21 1.61 16.03
N SER A 138 -2.98 1.31 15.59
CA SER A 138 -2.24 0.21 16.17
C SER A 138 -2.16 0.39 17.68
N GLY A 139 -2.39 -0.67 18.47
CA GLY A 139 -2.36 -0.58 19.93
C GLY A 139 -1.06 0.06 20.45
N SER A 140 0.03 -0.13 19.70
CA SER A 140 1.32 0.52 19.89
C SER A 140 1.24 2.05 19.83
N THR A 141 0.53 2.63 18.85
CA THR A 141 0.36 4.08 18.73
C THR A 141 -0.38 4.64 19.95
N VAL A 142 -1.44 3.98 20.38
CA VAL A 142 -2.20 4.40 21.58
C VAL A 142 -1.33 4.31 22.83
N PHE A 143 -0.61 3.20 23.01
CA PHE A 143 0.30 3.01 24.13
C PHE A 143 1.40 4.08 24.18
N LEU A 144 2.03 4.40 23.04
CA LEU A 144 3.06 5.43 22.95
C LEU A 144 2.52 6.82 23.34
N ILE A 145 1.32 7.17 22.89
CA ILE A 145 0.68 8.45 23.26
C ILE A 145 0.45 8.52 24.76
N LEU A 146 -0.09 7.45 25.37
CA LEU A 146 -0.32 7.39 26.81
C LEU A 146 0.98 7.51 27.61
N LEU A 147 2.04 6.83 27.17
CA LEU A 147 3.36 6.90 27.78
C LEU A 147 3.94 8.32 27.72
N LEU A 148 3.83 9.01 26.59
CA LEU A 148 4.30 10.40 26.45
C LEU A 148 3.55 11.36 27.37
N VAL A 149 2.23 11.22 27.49
CA VAL A 149 1.42 12.05 28.39
C VAL A 149 1.82 11.80 29.86
N ALA A 150 2.01 10.54 30.24
CA ALA A 150 2.46 10.17 31.59
C ALA A 150 3.85 10.74 31.91
N LEU A 151 4.80 10.66 30.96
CA LEU A 151 6.14 11.26 31.11
C LEU A 151 6.08 12.78 31.26
N PHE A 152 5.25 13.46 30.46
CA PHE A 152 5.07 14.89 30.57
C PHE A 152 4.57 15.28 31.96
N MET A 153 3.54 14.61 32.47
CA MET A 153 3.03 14.85 33.82
C MET A 153 4.08 14.56 34.91
N TYR A 154 4.85 13.49 34.76
CA TYR A 154 5.96 13.17 35.64
C TYR A 154 7.01 14.30 35.70
N PHE A 155 7.41 14.86 34.55
CA PHE A 155 8.36 15.97 34.51
C PHE A 155 7.77 17.24 35.11
N VAL A 156 6.53 17.62 34.75
CA VAL A 156 5.90 18.84 35.26
C VAL A 156 5.74 18.79 36.78
N VAL A 157 5.13 17.72 37.31
CA VAL A 157 4.92 17.57 38.75
C VAL A 157 6.27 17.43 39.48
N GLY A 158 7.21 16.67 38.93
CA GLY A 158 8.53 16.49 39.50
C GLY A 158 9.35 17.77 39.57
N VAL A 159 9.30 18.60 38.53
CA VAL A 159 9.96 19.92 38.50
C VAL A 159 9.31 20.88 39.49
N ILE A 160 7.98 20.98 39.51
CA ILE A 160 7.25 21.83 40.48
C ILE A 160 7.61 21.42 41.91
N TYR A 161 7.56 20.12 42.22
CA TYR A 161 7.90 19.62 43.55
C TYR A 161 9.35 19.96 43.94
N ARG A 162 10.33 19.71 43.07
CA ARG A 162 11.75 19.98 43.36
C ARG A 162 12.07 21.48 43.43
N ARG A 163 11.35 22.30 42.66
CA ARG A 163 11.47 23.76 42.66
C ARG A 163 10.93 24.36 43.95
N PHE A 164 9.70 23.99 44.34
CA PHE A 164 8.99 24.65 45.44
C PHE A 164 9.22 24.00 46.80
N ALA A 165 9.32 22.66 46.88
CA ALA A 165 9.51 21.97 48.17
C ALA A 165 10.98 21.86 48.56
N LEU A 166 11.89 21.77 47.59
CA LEU A 166 13.32 21.49 47.82
C LEU A 166 14.25 22.63 47.41
N ASN A 167 13.72 23.73 46.84
CA ASN A 167 14.50 24.89 46.34
C ASN A 167 15.67 24.52 45.41
N ALA A 168 15.57 23.40 44.69
CA ALA A 168 16.62 22.95 43.78
C ALA A 168 16.73 23.90 42.57
N GLN A 169 17.96 24.15 42.10
CA GLN A 169 18.26 25.03 40.97
C GLN A 169 19.06 24.28 39.87
N GLY A 170 18.88 24.68 38.62
CA GLY A 170 19.56 24.09 37.46
C GLY A 170 19.09 22.66 37.12
N CYS A 171 19.98 21.83 36.56
CA CYS A 171 19.67 20.47 36.07
C CYS A 171 19.16 19.51 37.16
N HIS A 172 19.37 19.83 38.44
CA HIS A 172 18.84 19.08 39.58
C HIS A 172 17.32 19.24 39.78
N GLN A 173 16.68 20.16 39.06
CA GLN A 173 15.22 20.31 39.04
C GLN A 173 14.53 19.15 38.33
N LEU A 174 15.21 18.45 37.43
CA LEU A 174 14.66 17.30 36.73
C LEU A 174 14.66 16.07 37.65
N PRO A 175 13.51 15.41 37.85
CA PRO A 175 13.45 14.18 38.60
C PRO A 175 14.27 13.09 37.90
N HIS A 176 15.15 12.44 38.66
CA HIS A 176 15.98 11.32 38.20
C HIS A 176 16.86 11.67 36.98
N PHE A 177 17.45 12.86 36.97
CA PHE A 177 18.28 13.37 35.86
C PHE A 177 19.33 12.36 35.33
N ASN A 178 20.07 11.69 36.23
CA ASN A 178 21.10 10.71 35.84
C ASN A 178 20.55 9.54 35.01
N PHE A 179 19.31 9.13 35.24
CA PHE A 179 18.65 8.08 34.47
C PHE A 179 18.32 8.57 33.04
N TRP A 180 17.71 9.76 32.93
CA TRP A 180 17.35 10.36 31.65
C TRP A 180 18.56 10.72 30.80
N GLN A 181 19.63 11.19 31.42
CA GLN A 181 20.89 11.46 30.74
C GLN A 181 21.45 10.19 30.10
N ARG A 182 21.45 9.06 30.82
CA ARG A 182 21.91 7.76 30.30
C ARG A 182 21.09 7.29 29.10
N ILE A 183 19.76 7.45 29.14
CA ILE A 183 18.90 7.15 27.99
C ILE A 183 19.27 8.03 26.80
N GLY A 184 19.45 9.34 27.00
CA GLY A 184 19.86 10.25 25.93
C GLY A 184 21.20 9.87 25.30
N THR A 185 22.18 9.46 26.11
CA THR A 185 23.47 8.95 25.64
C THR A 185 23.29 7.67 24.82
N LEU A 186 22.51 6.69 25.30
CA LEU A 186 22.22 5.45 24.58
C LEU A 186 21.53 5.71 23.22
N CYS A 187 20.58 6.66 23.17
CA CYS A 187 19.93 7.06 21.92
C CYS A 187 20.90 7.73 20.95
N SER A 188 21.83 8.55 21.46
CA SER A 188 22.90 9.17 20.65
C SER A 188 23.82 8.11 20.05
N ASP A 189 24.22 7.12 20.87
CA ASP A 189 25.08 6.02 20.43
C ASP A 189 24.37 5.14 19.38
N GLY A 190 23.07 4.86 19.57
CA GLY A 190 22.26 4.15 18.59
C GLY A 190 22.09 4.91 17.26
N CYS A 191 21.92 6.24 17.33
CA CYS A 191 21.87 7.09 16.14
C CYS A 191 23.22 7.10 15.41
N HIS A 192 24.34 7.15 16.15
CA HIS A 192 25.68 7.05 15.57
C HIS A 192 25.88 5.70 14.87
N TYR A 193 25.46 4.60 15.49
CA TYR A 193 25.55 3.26 14.91
C TYR A 193 24.71 3.08 13.63
N ILE A 194 23.49 3.67 13.58
CA ILE A 194 22.57 3.51 12.45
C ILE A 194 22.86 4.51 11.32
N CYS A 195 23.12 5.77 11.65
CA CYS A 195 23.28 6.85 10.67
C CYS A 195 24.71 6.94 10.12
N ARG A 196 25.68 6.28 10.76
CA ARG A 196 27.05 6.23 10.29
C ARG A 196 27.29 4.87 9.64
N CYS A 197 27.18 4.83 8.32
CA CYS A 197 27.79 3.78 7.52
C CYS A 197 29.32 4.01 7.52
N ASP A 198 30.00 3.85 8.66
CA ASP A 198 31.46 3.80 8.63
C ASP A 198 31.86 2.45 8.01
N THR A 199 32.13 2.49 6.71
CA THR A 199 33.15 1.64 6.11
C THR A 199 34.51 2.08 6.67
N GLU A 200 34.85 1.66 7.88
CA GLU A 200 36.24 1.58 8.29
C GLU A 200 36.58 0.12 8.61
N PRO A 201 37.26 -0.59 7.68
CA PRO A 201 37.81 -1.89 7.98
C PRO A 201 38.95 -1.71 9.00
N GLU A 202 38.73 -2.25 10.18
CA GLU A 202 39.72 -2.78 11.12
C GLU A 202 41.21 -2.49 10.83
N ASP A 203 41.71 -1.33 11.28
CA ASP A 203 43.15 -1.00 11.32
C ASP A 203 43.90 -1.75 12.44
N SER A 204 43.69 -3.06 12.57
CA SER A 204 44.37 -3.91 13.56
C SER A 204 45.80 -4.28 13.14
N TRP A 205 46.09 -4.29 11.83
CA TRP A 205 47.38 -4.78 11.30
C TRP A 205 48.54 -3.77 11.40
N ASN A 206 48.27 -2.47 11.45
CA ASN A 206 49.32 -1.44 11.41
C ASN A 206 50.06 -1.22 12.75
N ASN A 207 49.53 -1.77 13.87
CA ASN A 207 50.19 -1.66 15.19
C ASN A 207 51.16 -2.83 15.49
N ILE A 208 51.16 -3.87 14.65
CA ILE A 208 52.06 -5.03 14.81
C ILE A 208 53.38 -4.80 14.07
N THR A 209 53.36 -4.07 12.94
CA THR A 209 54.53 -3.85 12.09
C THR A 209 55.45 -2.73 12.59
N SER A 210 54.94 -1.75 13.34
CA SER A 210 55.74 -0.65 13.89
C SER A 210 56.69 -1.08 15.03
N ASN A 211 56.50 -2.27 15.58
CA ASN A 211 57.36 -2.84 16.62
C ASN A 211 58.46 -3.78 16.08
N PHE A 212 58.53 -4.01 14.77
CA PHE A 212 59.46 -4.98 14.17
C PHE A 212 60.58 -4.39 13.31
N ASP A 213 60.66 -3.06 13.17
CA ASP A 213 61.80 -2.44 12.47
C ASP A 213 62.95 -2.16 13.43
N THR A 214 63.44 -3.23 14.05
CA THR A 214 64.76 -3.31 14.67
C THR A 214 65.66 -4.11 13.75
N SER A 215 66.23 -3.48 12.73
CA SER A 215 67.49 -3.94 12.13
C SER A 215 68.14 -2.83 11.31
N ASP A 216 69.42 -2.60 11.63
CA ASP A 216 70.45 -2.05 10.76
C ASP A 216 70.56 -0.52 10.64
N ARG A 217 71.27 0.07 11.63
CA ARG A 217 72.49 0.83 11.36
C ARG A 217 73.32 1.02 12.63
N ASP A 218 74.22 0.07 12.81
CA ASP A 218 75.41 0.18 13.65
C ASP A 218 76.33 1.33 13.20
N ASP A 219 77.15 1.77 14.16
CA ASP A 219 78.42 2.47 14.02
C ASP A 219 78.40 3.95 13.58
N ALA A 220 78.65 4.85 14.54
CA ALA A 220 79.99 5.41 14.74
C ALA A 220 79.98 6.77 15.49
N LEU A 221 80.56 6.73 16.69
CA LEU A 221 81.62 7.63 17.13
C LEU A 221 81.32 9.11 17.46
N LEU A 222 81.45 9.33 18.78
CA LEU A 222 82.15 10.43 19.45
C LEU A 222 81.35 11.70 19.81
N LYS A 223 81.01 11.71 21.10
CA LYS A 223 81.01 12.84 22.03
C LYS A 223 82.23 13.77 21.81
N PRO A 224 82.06 15.07 22.04
CA PRO A 224 82.55 15.64 23.31
C PRO A 224 81.44 16.18 24.22
#